data_AF-A0A2G9NTF8-F1
#
_entry.id   AF-A0A2G9NTF8-F1
#
_cell.length_a   1.000
_cell.length_b   1.000
_cell.length_c   1.000
_cell.angle_alpha   90.00
_cell.angle_beta   90.00
_cell.angle_gamma   90.00
#
_symmetry.space_group_name_H-M   'P 1'
#
loop_
_entity.id
_entity.type
_entity.pdbx_description
1 polymer ?
#
loop_
_entity_poly.entity_id
_entity_poly.type
_entity_poly.pdbx_seq_one_letter_code
_entity_poly.pdbx_strand_id
1 'polypeptide(L)'
;MPFKINISVKGGKTFKVESENESLIGKKIGDSFSGSEISKDLQGYELKITGTSDRSGFPGMVSQTGSNLRKVLFTQGPFFRKVKNKGLRRKKNVRGNEISVFTIQINTMVVKEGAKKLEDIFGKKEVAVAA
;
A
#
# COMPACT_ATOMS: atom_id res chain seq x y z
N MET A 1 -11.25 10.72 4.58
CA MET A 1 -9.88 11.14 4.21
C MET A 1 -9.47 10.33 3.00
N PRO A 2 -8.92 10.95 1.95
CA PRO A 2 -8.54 10.24 0.73
C PRO A 2 -7.38 9.26 1.00
N PHE A 3 -7.48 8.07 0.44
CA PHE A 3 -6.38 7.12 0.37
C PHE A 3 -5.43 7.53 -0.75
N LYS A 4 -4.14 7.58 -0.45
CA LYS A 4 -3.05 7.71 -1.42
C LYS A 4 -2.68 6.32 -1.92
N ILE A 5 -3.09 5.99 -3.13
CA ILE A 5 -2.84 4.68 -3.73
C ILE A 5 -1.65 4.78 -4.67
N ASN A 6 -0.61 4.01 -4.38
CA ASN A 6 0.55 3.87 -5.23
C ASN A 6 0.40 2.60 -6.06
N ILE A 7 0.40 2.75 -7.38
CA ILE A 7 0.31 1.65 -8.35
C ILE A 7 1.69 1.45 -8.97
N SER A 8 2.35 0.34 -8.67
CA SER A 8 3.64 -0.01 -9.26
C SER A 8 3.47 -0.91 -10.49
N VAL A 9 4.16 -0.53 -11.57
CA VAL A 9 4.25 -1.29 -12.82
C VAL A 9 5.57 -2.05 -12.85
N LYS A 10 5.62 -3.21 -13.52
CA LYS A 10 6.85 -4.03 -13.66
C LYS A 10 8.03 -3.26 -14.30
N GLY A 11 7.77 -2.17 -15.01
CA GLY A 11 8.79 -1.24 -15.55
C GLY A 11 9.37 -0.24 -14.53
N GLY A 12 9.11 -0.40 -13.23
CA GLY A 12 9.66 0.46 -12.16
C GLY A 12 8.97 1.82 -12.00
N LYS A 13 8.06 2.18 -12.91
CA LYS A 13 7.23 3.39 -12.79
C LYS A 13 6.14 3.18 -11.74
N THR A 14 5.91 4.23 -10.96
CA THR A 14 4.86 4.26 -9.92
C THR A 14 3.94 5.44 -10.16
N PHE A 15 2.64 5.19 -10.19
CA PHE A 15 1.62 6.21 -10.33
C PHE A 15 0.88 6.44 -9.01
N LYS A 16 0.64 7.71 -8.70
CA LYS A 16 -0.08 8.13 -7.48
C LYS A 16 -1.50 8.50 -7.84
N VAL A 17 -2.46 7.87 -7.17
CA VAL A 17 -3.89 8.15 -7.32
C VAL A 17 -4.45 8.47 -5.96
N GLU A 18 -5.18 9.58 -5.86
CA GLU A 18 -5.94 9.91 -4.65
C GLU A 18 -7.38 9.47 -4.87
N SER A 19 -7.88 8.63 -3.97
CA SER A 19 -9.25 8.13 -4.06
C SER A 19 -9.89 8.04 -2.68
N GLU A 20 -11.14 8.49 -2.56
CA GLU A 20 -11.97 8.39 -1.36
C GLU A 20 -12.82 7.12 -1.36
N ASN A 21 -12.26 6.00 -1.83
CA ASN A 21 -13.04 4.77 -1.97
C ASN A 21 -13.10 3.99 -0.66
N GLU A 22 -14.27 3.97 -0.04
CA GLU A 22 -14.61 3.12 1.11
C GLU A 22 -14.56 1.62 0.77
N SER A 23 -14.70 1.25 -0.51
CA SER A 23 -14.72 -0.15 -0.98
C SER A 23 -13.42 -0.93 -0.72
N LEU A 24 -12.32 -0.23 -0.42
CA LEU A 24 -11.03 -0.88 -0.07
C LEU A 24 -10.93 -1.24 1.41
N ILE A 25 -11.85 -0.75 2.25
CA ILE A 25 -11.91 -1.07 3.68
C ILE A 25 -12.33 -2.53 3.85
N GLY A 26 -11.62 -3.27 4.70
CA GLY A 26 -11.86 -4.71 4.95
C GLY A 26 -11.07 -5.66 4.03
N LYS A 27 -10.40 -5.17 2.99
CA LYS A 27 -9.47 -5.98 2.19
C LYS A 27 -8.17 -6.25 2.94
N LYS A 28 -7.55 -7.41 2.68
CA LYS A 28 -6.29 -7.79 3.31
C LYS A 28 -5.09 -7.51 2.41
N ILE A 29 -3.95 -7.23 3.04
CA ILE A 29 -2.66 -7.17 2.36
C ILE A 29 -2.34 -8.56 1.83
N GLY A 30 -2.11 -8.66 0.52
CA GLY A 30 -1.92 -9.92 -0.19
C GLY A 30 -3.06 -10.26 -1.16
N ASP A 31 -4.23 -9.66 -0.97
CA ASP A 31 -5.38 -9.90 -1.85
C ASP A 31 -5.22 -9.17 -3.19
N SER A 32 -5.77 -9.79 -4.22
CA SER A 32 -5.95 -9.21 -5.56
C SER A 32 -7.35 -8.64 -5.70
N PHE A 33 -7.47 -7.46 -6.28
CA PHE A 33 -8.75 -6.84 -6.59
C PHE A 33 -8.73 -6.17 -7.97
N SER A 34 -9.92 -5.94 -8.51
CA SER A 34 -10.08 -5.32 -9.82
C SER A 34 -9.87 -3.81 -9.74
N GLY A 35 -9.04 -3.26 -10.62
CA GLY A 35 -8.75 -1.83 -10.73
C GLY A 35 -10.00 -0.97 -11.00
N SER A 36 -11.08 -1.57 -11.52
CA SER A 36 -12.38 -0.93 -11.70
C SER A 36 -12.97 -0.35 -10.41
N GLU A 37 -12.61 -0.89 -9.25
CA GLU A 37 -13.05 -0.37 -7.95
C GLU A 37 -12.31 0.90 -7.53
N ILE A 38 -11.17 1.22 -8.14
CA ILE A 38 -10.37 2.41 -7.81
C ILE A 38 -10.70 3.56 -8.76
N SER A 39 -10.79 3.28 -10.06
CA SER A 39 -11.08 4.30 -11.07
C SER A 39 -11.72 3.66 -12.31
N LYS A 40 -12.67 4.36 -12.93
CA LYS A 40 -13.28 3.93 -14.22
C LYS A 40 -12.22 3.74 -15.32
N ASP A 41 -11.09 4.43 -15.21
CA ASP A 41 -9.98 4.36 -16.17
C ASP A 41 -9.10 3.09 -16.03
N LEU A 42 -9.25 2.33 -14.95
CA LEU A 42 -8.49 1.11 -14.65
C LEU A 42 -9.28 -0.18 -14.96
N GLN A 43 -10.24 -0.12 -15.88
CA GLN A 43 -10.98 -1.30 -16.33
C GLN A 43 -10.06 -2.35 -16.96
N GLY A 44 -10.14 -3.58 -16.45
CA GLY A 44 -9.32 -4.72 -16.91
C GLY A 44 -7.98 -4.91 -16.18
N TYR A 45 -7.62 -4.03 -15.24
CA TYR A 45 -6.42 -4.22 -14.41
C TYR A 45 -6.72 -5.10 -13.19
N GLU A 46 -5.83 -6.05 -12.89
CA GLU A 46 -5.80 -6.74 -11.59
C GLU A 46 -4.64 -6.21 -10.76
N LEU A 47 -4.97 -5.66 -9.59
CA LEU A 47 -4.02 -5.06 -8.65
C LEU A 47 -3.92 -5.92 -7.41
N LYS A 48 -2.70 -6.18 -6.96
CA LYS A 48 -2.42 -6.86 -5.69
C LYS A 48 -1.98 -5.86 -4.64
N ILE A 49 -2.59 -5.92 -3.46
CA ILE A 49 -2.20 -5.11 -2.31
C ILE A 49 -0.92 -5.69 -1.73
N THR A 50 0.16 -4.93 -1.74
CA THR A 50 1.47 -5.38 -1.23
C THR A 50 1.79 -4.80 0.15
N GLY A 51 1.22 -3.65 0.50
CA GLY A 51 1.41 -3.06 1.82
C GLY A 51 0.54 -1.83 2.06
N THR A 52 0.46 -1.43 3.32
CA THR A 52 -0.30 -0.26 3.77
C THR A 52 0.52 0.56 4.75
N SER A 53 0.22 1.86 4.84
CA SER A 53 0.74 2.75 5.87
C SER A 53 -0.38 3.51 6.54
N ASP A 54 -0.31 3.54 7.86
CA ASP A 54 -1.23 4.23 8.75
C ASP A 54 -0.97 5.75 8.81
N ARG A 55 -1.90 6.53 9.36
CA ARG A 55 -1.72 7.97 9.61
C ARG A 55 -0.47 8.31 10.42
N SER A 56 -0.13 7.47 11.40
CA SER A 56 1.08 7.64 12.21
C SER A 56 2.35 7.08 11.53
N GLY A 57 2.27 6.65 10.28
CA GLY A 57 3.38 6.04 9.54
C GLY A 57 3.69 4.60 9.95
N PHE A 58 2.82 3.96 10.73
CA PHE A 58 2.99 2.55 11.06
C PHE A 58 2.66 1.68 9.84
N PRO A 59 3.54 0.74 9.47
CA PRO A 59 3.27 -0.11 8.33
C PRO A 59 2.31 -1.25 8.71
N GLY A 60 1.55 -1.72 7.73
CA GLY A 60 0.77 -2.96 7.83
C GLY A 60 1.63 -4.21 7.67
N MET A 61 1.30 -5.27 8.41
CA MET A 61 2.00 -6.55 8.36
C MET A 61 1.04 -7.70 8.04
N VAL A 62 1.34 -8.43 6.97
CA VAL A 62 0.54 -9.54 6.43
C VAL A 62 0.24 -10.63 7.47
N SER A 63 1.21 -10.93 8.33
CA SER A 63 1.11 -11.98 9.35
C SER A 63 0.18 -11.63 10.52
N GLN A 64 -0.16 -10.35 10.72
CA GLN A 64 -0.97 -9.92 11.86
C GLN A 64 -2.42 -9.73 11.42
N THR A 65 -3.34 -10.54 11.93
CA THR A 65 -4.76 -10.46 11.54
C THR A 65 -5.47 -9.26 12.16
N GLY A 66 -6.26 -8.57 11.33
CA GLY A 66 -7.16 -7.48 11.71
C GLY A 66 -6.60 -6.11 11.38
N SER A 67 -7.28 -5.06 11.84
CA SER A 67 -6.94 -3.65 11.59
C SER A 67 -6.30 -2.92 12.78
N ASN A 68 -6.10 -3.62 13.90
CA ASN A 68 -5.59 -3.01 15.14
C ASN A 68 -4.07 -2.81 15.13
N LEU A 69 -3.59 -1.83 15.91
CA LEU A 69 -2.17 -1.66 16.22
C LEU A 69 -1.75 -2.70 17.26
N ARG A 70 -0.65 -3.40 16.99
CA ARG A 70 -0.06 -4.37 17.91
C ARG A 70 1.41 -4.07 18.12
N LYS A 71 1.89 -4.31 19.34
CA LYS A 71 3.32 -4.27 19.68
C LYS A 71 3.91 -5.66 19.44
N VAL A 72 4.62 -5.82 18.34
CA VAL A 72 5.30 -7.08 18.00
C VAL A 72 6.77 -6.98 18.36
N LEU A 73 7.31 -8.03 18.98
CA LEU A 73 8.73 -8.14 19.32
C LEU A 73 9.50 -8.64 18.09
N PHE A 74 10.34 -7.78 17.53
CA PHE A 74 11.20 -8.14 16.40
C PHE A 74 12.61 -8.44 16.87
N THR A 75 13.19 -9.53 16.34
CA THR A 75 14.62 -9.86 16.50
C THR A 75 15.40 -9.41 15.26
N GLN A 76 14.88 -9.71 14.06
CA GLN A 76 15.43 -9.31 12.76
C GLN A 76 14.29 -9.32 11.74
N GLY A 77 14.40 -8.55 10.64
CA GLY A 77 13.49 -8.68 9.51
C GLY A 77 13.17 -7.37 8.79
N PRO A 78 12.18 -7.35 7.89
CA PRO A 78 11.83 -6.17 7.07
C PRO A 78 11.47 -4.94 7.94
N PHE A 79 10.81 -5.17 9.07
CA PHE A 79 10.44 -4.11 10.03
C PHE A 79 11.57 -3.75 11.03
N PHE A 80 12.67 -4.53 11.03
CA PHE A 80 13.83 -4.34 11.90
C PHE A 80 15.13 -4.69 11.18
N ARG A 81 15.50 -3.84 10.22
CA ARG A 81 16.60 -4.10 9.25
C ARG A 81 18.00 -3.84 9.80
N LYS A 82 18.18 -2.87 10.71
CA LYS A 82 19.49 -2.49 11.28
C LYS A 82 19.60 -3.02 12.71
N VAL A 83 20.07 -4.25 12.84
CA VAL A 83 20.44 -4.83 14.14
C VAL A 83 21.89 -4.47 14.39
N LYS A 84 22.17 -3.45 15.21
CA LYS A 84 23.55 -3.00 15.49
C LYS A 84 24.34 -4.05 16.29
N ASN A 85 23.66 -4.77 17.20
CA ASN A 85 24.28 -5.71 18.12
C ASN A 85 23.59 -7.08 18.00
N LYS A 86 24.35 -8.18 17.94
CA LYS A 86 23.78 -9.54 17.95
C LYS A 86 22.92 -9.73 19.20
N GLY A 87 21.69 -10.25 19.02
CA GLY A 87 20.74 -10.49 20.10
C GLY A 87 19.81 -9.33 20.46
N LEU A 88 19.91 -8.16 19.79
CA LEU A 88 19.04 -7.03 20.10
C LEU A 88 17.62 -7.27 19.58
N ARG A 89 16.65 -7.26 20.50
CA ARG A 89 15.22 -7.40 20.20
C ARG A 89 14.50 -6.09 20.53
N ARG A 90 13.60 -5.65 19.66
CA ARG A 90 12.83 -4.41 19.86
C ARG A 90 11.34 -4.64 19.62
N LYS A 91 10.52 -4.22 20.58
CA LYS A 91 9.07 -4.11 20.37
C LYS A 91 8.78 -2.91 19.49
N LYS A 92 8.06 -3.10 18.39
CA LYS A 92 7.59 -2.02 17.51
C LYS A 92 6.09 -2.13 17.30
N ASN A 93 5.45 -0.97 17.15
CA ASN A 93 4.06 -0.89 16.76
C ASN A 93 3.95 -1.19 15.26
N VAL A 94 3.03 -2.10 14.93
CA VAL A 94 2.74 -2.51 13.56
C VAL A 94 1.23 -2.64 13.45
N ARG A 95 0.69 -2.23 12.31
CA ARG A 95 -0.74 -2.36 11.99
C ARG A 95 -0.98 -3.76 11.44
N GLY A 96 -2.16 -4.32 11.70
CA GLY A 96 -2.53 -5.61 11.11
C GLY A 96 -2.69 -5.54 9.58
N ASN A 97 -3.09 -6.66 9.00
CA ASN A 97 -3.15 -6.88 7.57
C ASN A 97 -4.42 -6.35 6.90
N GLU A 98 -5.39 -5.85 7.65
CA GLU A 98 -6.66 -5.37 7.13
C GLU A 98 -6.65 -3.85 6.94
N ILE A 99 -7.16 -3.38 5.81
CA ILE A 99 -7.30 -1.95 5.52
C ILE A 99 -8.45 -1.37 6.34
N SER A 100 -8.14 -0.29 7.04
CA SER A 100 -9.08 0.48 7.87
C SER A 100 -9.07 1.95 7.47
N VAL A 101 -10.08 2.69 7.93
CA VAL A 101 -10.26 4.14 7.75
C VAL A 101 -9.02 4.95 8.18
N PHE A 102 -8.21 4.43 9.10
CA PHE A 102 -6.98 5.10 9.55
C PHE A 102 -5.78 4.97 8.59
N THR A 103 -5.92 4.13 7.57
CA THR A 103 -4.89 3.94 6.53
C THR A 103 -4.82 5.18 5.66
N ILE A 104 -3.62 5.69 5.39
CA ILE A 104 -3.43 6.83 4.48
C ILE A 104 -2.88 6.37 3.15
N GLN A 105 -1.95 5.42 3.14
CA GLN A 105 -1.29 4.98 1.91
C GLN A 105 -1.50 3.50 1.69
N ILE A 106 -1.83 3.13 0.45
CA ILE A 106 -1.96 1.76 0.00
C ILE A 106 -0.98 1.54 -1.15
N ASN A 107 -0.10 0.55 -1.02
CA ASN A 107 0.81 0.15 -2.06
C ASN A 107 0.25 -1.05 -2.80
N THR A 108 0.21 -0.95 -4.12
CA THR A 108 -0.34 -1.97 -5.01
C THR A 108 0.64 -2.29 -6.12
N MET A 109 0.55 -3.53 -6.63
CA MET A 109 1.35 -4.03 -7.75
C MET A 109 0.41 -4.55 -8.84
N VAL A 110 0.70 -4.21 -10.09
CA VAL A 110 -0.06 -4.72 -11.23
C VAL A 110 0.28 -6.19 -11.49
N VAL A 111 -0.74 -7.06 -11.43
CA VAL A 111 -0.61 -8.50 -11.72
C VAL A 111 -1.00 -8.78 -13.17
N LYS A 112 -2.13 -8.23 -13.62
CA LYS A 112 -2.56 -8.28 -15.02
C LYS A 112 -2.78 -6.86 -15.54
N GLU A 113 -2.23 -6.62 -16.72
CA GLU A 113 -2.35 -5.35 -17.42
C GLU A 113 -3.66 -5.33 -18.22
N GLY A 114 -4.47 -4.28 -18.01
CA GLY A 114 -5.67 -4.03 -18.79
C GLY A 114 -5.39 -3.34 -20.14
N ALA A 115 -6.45 -2.99 -20.85
CA ALA A 115 -6.39 -2.54 -22.25
C ALA A 115 -5.78 -1.14 -22.48
N LYS A 116 -5.67 -0.29 -21.45
CA LYS A 116 -5.14 1.08 -21.56
C LYS A 116 -3.86 1.24 -20.75
N LYS A 117 -2.77 1.65 -21.39
CA LYS A 117 -1.49 1.87 -20.71
C LYS A 117 -1.64 2.93 -19.60
N LEU A 118 -1.20 2.58 -18.40
CA LEU A 118 -1.19 3.46 -17.22
C LEU A 118 -0.41 4.77 -17.46
N GLU A 119 0.57 4.73 -18.37
CA GLU A 119 1.38 5.88 -18.74
C GLU A 119 0.58 6.98 -19.43
N ASP A 120 -0.45 6.63 -20.22
CA ASP A 120 -1.29 7.61 -20.92
C ASP A 120 -2.39 8.19 -20.01
N ILE A 121 -2.76 7.45 -18.95
CA ILE A 121 -3.81 7.86 -18.00
C ILE A 121 -3.24 8.78 -16.91
N PHE A 122 -2.02 8.51 -16.43
CA PHE A 122 -1.40 9.24 -15.32
C PHE A 122 -0.15 10.05 -15.72
N GLY A 123 0.25 10.03 -17.00
CA GLY A 123 1.44 10.70 -17.52
C GLY A 123 1.43 12.23 -17.53
N LYS A 124 0.39 12.87 -17.02
CA LYS A 124 0.41 14.32 -16.72
C LYS A 124 0.11 14.57 -15.26
N LYS A 125 1.14 14.44 -14.42
CA LYS A 125 1.31 15.20 -13.17
C LYS A 125 2.75 15.07 -12.66
N GLU A 126 3.72 15.45 -13.49
CA GLU A 126 4.80 16.27 -12.95
C GLU A 126 4.18 17.63 -12.64
N VAL A 127 3.61 17.79 -11.45
CA VAL A 127 3.42 19.13 -10.90
C VAL A 127 4.62 19.37 -10.01
N ALA A 128 5.59 20.05 -10.61
CA ALA A 128 6.49 20.94 -9.90
C ALA A 128 5.70 21.69 -8.82
N VAL A 129 6.07 21.49 -7.56
CA VAL A 129 5.80 22.49 -6.54
C VAL A 129 7.16 22.99 -6.10
N ALA A 130 7.51 24.12 -6.70
CA ALA A 130 8.55 25.01 -6.24
C ALA A 130 8.29 25.41 -4.78
N ALA A 131 9.33 25.32 -3.95
CA ALA A 131 9.62 26.23 -2.85
C ALA A 131 11.07 25.95 -2.41
#